data_AF-A0A7C6N7P4-F1
#
_entry.id   AF-A0A7C6N7P4-F1
#
_cell.length_a   1.000
_cell.length_b   1.000
_cell.length_c   1.000
_cell.angle_alpha   90.00
_cell.angle_beta   90.00
_cell.angle_gamma   90.00
#
_symmetry.space_group_name_H-M   'P 1'
#
loop_
_entity.id
_entity.type
_entity.pdbx_description
1 polymer ?
#
loop_
_entity_poly.entity_id
_entity_poly.type
_entity_poly.pdbx_seq_one_letter_code
_entity_poly.pdbx_strand_id
1 'polypeptide(L)'
;MIQEMIKAFFLIFIAEMGDKTQILAMAFATRFPVRKVLLGIGLGALLNHGLAVALGSSLSRVVPLSTIQIIAGAAFIGFALWTLKPENGEEEKEPRMQFGPTATVALAFFIGELGDKTQLTAITLAADARYPLLILGGTVSGMIATGALGIFIGKKLGEKIPELGIKILAASVFILFGLQKLFQTIPAQFLRAYTVLPFICLLTLTVLWMVHLLIRRRRAGIQSAFVTKAKLLHDYYQHIKEDLNDICLGLTYCCACQENQCAVGQSKEIVQSALANQEWQEPAEETGTNHWDKPFVKERVLDCLVDTLWLLSRIQDEKSLTNVHFIRGQMETILLGQPIKGFGNIESYLAKVREIDAEIAGKIDGMFRIQAANELRQPSKPAIEGRKSRA
;
A
#
# COMPACT_ATOMS: atom_id res chain seq x y z
N MET A 1 -7.37 30.11 25.92
CA MET A 1 -6.22 29.20 26.07
C MET A 1 -6.61 27.76 25.78
N ILE A 2 -7.21 26.99 26.72
CA ILE A 2 -7.49 25.55 26.54
C ILE A 2 -8.44 25.25 25.36
N GLN A 3 -9.43 26.10 25.11
CA GLN A 3 -10.35 25.94 23.97
C GLN A 3 -9.65 25.92 22.60
N GLU A 4 -8.57 26.70 22.42
CA GLU A 4 -7.81 26.73 21.16
C GLU A 4 -7.09 25.39 20.93
N MET A 5 -6.48 24.85 21.99
CA MET A 5 -5.83 23.53 21.97
C MET A 5 -6.83 22.41 21.66
N ILE A 6 -8.00 22.40 22.32
CA ILE A 6 -9.03 21.39 22.10
C ILE A 6 -9.56 21.44 20.65
N LYS A 7 -9.82 22.65 20.12
CA LYS A 7 -10.24 22.82 18.73
C LYS A 7 -9.19 22.30 17.75
N ALA A 8 -7.91 22.64 17.97
CA ALA A 8 -6.81 22.18 17.14
C ALA A 8 -6.66 20.65 17.20
N PHE A 9 -6.75 20.07 18.39
CA PHE A 9 -6.73 18.63 18.59
C PHE A 9 -7.82 17.92 17.79
N PHE A 10 -9.09 18.27 18.00
CA PHE A 10 -10.19 17.58 17.32
C PHE A 10 -10.19 17.82 15.82
N LEU A 11 -9.80 19.01 15.37
CA LEU A 11 -9.76 19.30 13.94
C LEU A 11 -8.69 18.46 13.24
N ILE A 12 -7.47 18.39 13.78
CA ILE A 12 -6.41 17.53 13.23
C ILE A 12 -6.78 16.06 13.37
N PHE A 13 -7.33 15.66 14.51
CA PHE A 13 -7.72 14.26 14.75
C PHE A 13 -8.74 13.76 13.71
N ILE A 14 -9.76 14.58 13.41
CA ILE A 14 -10.78 14.25 12.41
C ILE A 14 -10.21 14.36 10.99
N ALA A 15 -9.40 15.39 10.71
CA ALA A 15 -8.78 15.60 9.42
C ALA A 15 -7.91 14.43 8.97
N GLU A 16 -7.13 13.88 9.90
CA GLU A 16 -6.22 12.76 9.65
C GLU A 16 -6.89 11.40 9.75
N MET A 17 -8.17 11.34 10.12
CA MET A 17 -8.84 10.07 10.29
C MET A 17 -8.93 9.34 8.94
N GLY A 18 -8.41 8.11 8.86
CA GLY A 18 -8.45 7.30 7.64
C GLY A 18 -7.51 7.76 6.52
N ASP A 19 -6.46 8.50 6.86
CA ASP A 19 -5.43 8.94 5.90
C ASP A 19 -4.27 7.92 5.75
N LYS A 20 -3.48 8.10 4.69
CA LYS A 20 -2.26 7.37 4.35
C LYS A 20 -1.26 7.32 5.49
N THR A 21 -1.15 8.38 6.27
CA THR A 21 -0.20 8.45 7.39
C THR A 21 -0.59 7.49 8.52
N GLN A 22 -1.88 7.13 8.65
CA GLN A 22 -2.31 6.06 9.55
C GLN A 22 -1.88 4.68 9.05
N ILE A 23 -1.93 4.45 7.73
CA ILE A 23 -1.43 3.22 7.10
C ILE A 23 0.08 3.13 7.27
N LEU A 24 0.80 4.23 7.07
CA LEU A 24 2.23 4.33 7.32
C LEU A 24 2.59 4.05 8.79
N ALA A 25 1.81 4.60 9.74
CA ALA A 25 1.98 4.33 11.17
C ALA A 25 1.76 2.84 11.51
N MET A 26 0.75 2.21 10.89
CA MET A 26 0.50 0.78 11.02
C MET A 26 1.66 -0.05 10.46
N ALA A 27 2.15 0.29 9.25
CA ALA A 27 3.28 -0.38 8.62
C ALA A 27 4.53 -0.32 9.51
N PHE A 28 4.88 0.86 10.02
CA PHE A 28 6.00 1.00 10.96
C PHE A 28 5.79 0.24 12.27
N ALA A 29 4.56 0.11 12.76
CA ALA A 29 4.26 -0.65 13.97
C ALA A 29 4.38 -2.17 13.79
N THR A 30 4.45 -2.68 12.55
CA THR A 30 4.78 -4.09 12.29
C THR A 30 6.27 -4.38 12.43
N ARG A 31 7.12 -3.38 12.14
CA ARG A 31 8.58 -3.51 12.11
C ARG A 31 9.27 -2.95 13.36
N PHE A 32 8.65 -1.99 14.04
CA PHE A 32 9.24 -1.27 15.17
C PHE A 32 8.30 -1.25 16.39
N PRO A 33 8.86 -1.16 17.62
CA PRO A 33 8.05 -1.05 18.83
C PRO A 33 7.13 0.17 18.79
N VAL A 34 5.84 -0.02 19.09
CA VAL A 34 4.79 1.03 19.04
C VAL A 34 5.20 2.32 19.77
N ARG A 35 5.88 2.22 20.92
CA ARG A 35 6.37 3.41 21.65
C ARG A 35 7.35 4.24 20.83
N LYS A 36 8.27 3.59 20.09
CA LYS A 36 9.24 4.28 19.22
C LYS A 36 8.55 4.88 17.99
N VAL A 37 7.54 4.20 17.45
CA VAL A 37 6.73 4.72 16.33
C VAL A 37 5.96 5.96 16.76
N LEU A 38 5.23 5.92 17.87
CA LEU A 38 4.49 7.08 18.38
C LEU A 38 5.39 8.26 18.72
N LEU A 39 6.58 8.01 19.29
CA LEU A 39 7.59 9.05 19.49
C LEU A 39 8.07 9.64 18.16
N GLY A 40 8.27 8.81 17.14
CA GLY A 40 8.64 9.26 15.80
C GLY A 40 7.56 10.14 15.18
N ILE A 41 6.30 9.70 15.22
CA ILE A 41 5.12 10.47 14.78
C ILE A 41 5.08 11.82 15.50
N GLY A 42 5.21 11.81 16.82
CA GLY A 42 5.21 13.02 17.62
C GLY A 42 6.33 14.00 17.23
N LEU A 43 7.55 13.51 17.01
CA LEU A 43 8.68 14.34 16.58
C LEU A 43 8.49 14.88 15.16
N GLY A 44 8.06 14.04 14.21
CA GLY A 44 7.77 14.46 12.84
C GLY A 44 6.66 15.51 12.77
N ALA A 45 5.56 15.27 13.49
CA ALA A 45 4.45 16.21 13.61
C ALA A 45 4.86 17.51 14.31
N LEU A 46 5.69 17.44 15.35
CA LEU A 46 6.20 18.62 16.05
C LEU A 46 7.05 19.50 15.11
N LEU A 47 7.91 18.91 14.30
CA LEU A 47 8.71 19.64 13.31
C LEU A 47 7.82 20.24 12.23
N ASN A 48 6.92 19.44 11.66
CA ASN A 48 6.06 19.87 10.55
C ASN A 48 5.06 20.95 10.98
N HIS A 49 4.29 20.69 12.04
CA HIS A 49 3.34 21.64 12.57
C HIS A 49 4.02 22.80 13.31
N GLY A 50 5.22 22.60 13.85
CA GLY A 50 6.04 23.69 14.41
C GLY A 50 6.36 24.72 13.34
N LEU A 51 6.79 24.28 12.15
CA LEU A 51 7.00 25.17 11.00
C LEU A 51 5.69 25.86 10.59
N ALA A 52 4.60 25.11 10.48
CA ALA A 52 3.27 25.64 10.15
C ALA A 52 2.81 26.74 11.12
N VAL A 53 2.93 26.49 12.43
CA VAL A 53 2.53 27.43 13.48
C VAL A 53 3.43 28.65 13.50
N ALA A 54 4.73 28.49 13.29
CA ALA A 54 5.67 29.60 13.18
C ALA A 54 5.34 30.50 11.98
N LEU A 55 5.03 29.90 10.82
CA LEU A 55 4.60 30.62 9.62
C LEU A 55 3.27 31.34 9.84
N GLY A 56 2.25 30.64 10.34
CA GLY A 56 0.91 31.21 10.58
C GLY A 56 0.92 32.38 11.57
N SER A 57 1.66 32.23 12.67
CA SER A 57 1.79 33.30 13.70
C SER A 57 2.61 34.50 13.23
N SER A 58 3.49 34.32 12.25
CA SER A 58 4.22 35.42 11.61
C SER A 58 3.35 36.13 10.58
N LEU A 59 2.56 35.36 9.81
CA LEU A 59 1.69 35.88 8.76
C LEU A 59 0.60 36.82 9.30
N SER A 60 0.08 36.55 10.51
CA SER A 60 -0.93 37.39 11.17
C SER A 60 -0.46 38.79 11.55
N ARG A 61 0.85 39.06 11.53
CA ARG A 61 1.41 40.40 11.75
C ARG A 61 1.42 41.26 10.49
N VAL A 62 1.43 40.63 9.32
CA VAL A 62 1.60 41.30 8.03
C VAL A 62 0.29 41.35 7.26
N VAL A 63 -0.55 40.31 7.39
CA VAL A 63 -1.79 40.16 6.64
C VAL A 63 -2.99 40.47 7.55
N PRO A 64 -3.96 41.29 7.10
CA PRO A 64 -5.18 41.56 7.88
C PRO A 64 -5.91 40.28 8.25
N LEU A 65 -6.44 40.22 9.48
CA LEU A 65 -7.14 39.05 10.01
C LEU A 65 -8.35 38.66 9.14
N SER A 66 -9.03 39.63 8.53
CA SER A 66 -10.14 39.39 7.61
C SER A 66 -9.69 38.62 6.36
N THR A 67 -8.57 39.01 5.76
CA THR A 67 -7.99 38.29 4.61
C THR A 67 -7.59 36.87 5.01
N ILE A 68 -6.96 36.70 6.17
CA ILE A 68 -6.56 35.39 6.69
C ILE A 68 -7.78 34.49 6.88
N GLN A 69 -8.87 34.99 7.47
CA GLN A 69 -10.09 34.22 7.71
C GLN A 69 -10.83 33.86 6.42
N ILE A 70 -10.81 34.74 5.39
CA ILE A 70 -11.37 34.42 4.07
C ILE A 70 -10.54 33.33 3.39
N ILE A 71 -9.21 33.45 3.38
CA ILE A 71 -8.30 32.44 2.81
C ILE A 71 -8.48 31.11 3.54
N ALA A 72 -8.54 31.14 4.87
CA ALA A 72 -8.79 29.97 5.71
C ALA A 72 -10.12 29.28 5.39
N GLY A 73 -11.20 30.05 5.26
CA GLY A 73 -12.52 29.52 4.92
C GLY A 73 -12.54 28.86 3.54
N ALA A 74 -11.90 29.50 2.55
CA ALA A 74 -11.74 28.94 1.22
C ALA A 74 -10.86 27.67 1.22
N ALA A 75 -9.77 27.67 1.97
CA ALA A 75 -8.86 26.53 2.11
C ALA A 75 -9.57 25.33 2.73
N PHE A 76 -10.37 25.52 3.78
CA PHE A 76 -11.16 24.44 4.38
C PHE A 76 -12.17 23.81 3.41
N ILE A 77 -12.85 24.62 2.58
CA ILE A 77 -13.72 24.09 1.52
C ILE A 77 -12.89 23.32 0.49
N GLY A 78 -11.73 23.85 0.09
CA GLY A 78 -10.77 23.16 -0.77
C GLY A 78 -10.35 21.79 -0.22
N PHE A 79 -10.03 21.71 1.08
CA PHE A 79 -9.65 20.45 1.74
C PHE A 79 -10.79 19.45 1.82
N ALA A 80 -12.03 19.92 2.03
CA ALA A 80 -13.17 19.03 1.99
C ALA A 80 -13.33 18.37 0.62
N LEU A 81 -13.20 19.16 -0.46
CA LEU A 81 -13.24 18.63 -1.82
C LEU A 81 -12.04 17.72 -2.10
N TRP A 82 -10.83 18.10 -1.68
CA TRP A 82 -9.63 17.26 -1.82
C TRP A 82 -9.76 15.92 -1.09
N THR A 83 -10.31 15.92 0.12
CA THR A 83 -10.55 14.71 0.93
C THR A 83 -11.52 13.75 0.27
N LEU A 84 -12.47 14.26 -0.52
CA LEU A 84 -13.42 13.47 -1.31
C LEU A 84 -12.84 13.02 -2.66
N LYS A 85 -11.64 13.47 -3.05
CA LYS A 85 -11.00 13.03 -4.29
C LYS A 85 -10.56 11.57 -4.11
N PRO A 86 -10.92 10.66 -5.04
CA PRO A 86 -10.47 9.29 -4.96
C PRO A 86 -8.95 9.23 -5.17
N GLU A 87 -8.26 8.60 -4.24
CA GLU A 87 -6.82 8.38 -4.32
C GLU A 87 -6.53 7.22 -5.27
N ASN A 88 -5.49 7.39 -6.09
CA ASN A 88 -4.91 6.27 -6.81
C ASN A 88 -4.03 5.53 -5.79
N GLY A 89 -4.12 4.20 -5.74
CA GLY A 89 -3.39 3.36 -4.78
C GLY A 89 -1.89 3.31 -5.04
N GLU A 90 -1.24 4.48 -5.03
CA GLU A 90 0.20 4.63 -5.12
C GLU A 90 0.80 4.27 -3.77
N GLU A 91 1.61 3.21 -3.76
CA GLU A 91 2.40 2.83 -2.60
C GLU A 91 3.48 3.90 -2.37
N GLU A 92 3.39 4.60 -1.25
CA GLU A 92 4.46 5.51 -0.82
C GLU A 92 5.72 4.71 -0.56
N LYS A 93 6.77 4.96 -1.37
CA LYS A 93 8.05 4.26 -1.25
C LYS A 93 8.70 4.62 0.08
N GLU A 94 8.82 3.65 0.97
CA GLU A 94 9.57 3.83 2.21
C GLU A 94 11.03 4.20 1.91
N PRO A 95 11.55 5.29 2.50
CA PRO A 95 12.96 5.63 2.37
C PRO A 95 13.82 4.60 3.11
N ARG A 96 14.71 3.90 2.37
CA ARG A 96 15.76 3.04 2.94
C ARG A 96 16.81 3.91 3.61
N MET A 97 16.66 4.19 4.91
CA MET A 97 17.63 4.95 5.68
C MET A 97 18.18 4.16 6.86
N GLN A 98 19.50 4.27 7.08
CA GLN A 98 20.23 3.67 8.20
C GLN A 98 20.07 4.47 9.52
N PHE A 99 18.86 4.93 9.83
CA PHE A 99 18.57 5.62 11.09
C PHE A 99 17.84 4.72 12.08
N GLY A 100 17.90 5.06 13.36
CA GLY A 100 17.14 4.36 14.41
C GLY A 100 15.63 4.50 14.21
N PRO A 101 14.80 3.56 14.72
CA PRO A 101 13.35 3.49 14.45
C PRO A 101 12.59 4.82 14.60
N THR A 102 12.86 5.55 15.68
CA THR A 102 12.19 6.83 15.96
C THR A 102 12.53 7.89 14.91
N ALA A 103 13.79 7.97 14.47
CA ALA A 103 14.25 8.95 13.50
C ALA A 103 13.72 8.63 12.09
N THR A 104 13.70 7.35 11.72
CA THR A 104 13.11 6.89 10.45
C THR A 104 11.64 7.27 10.36
N VAL A 105 10.86 6.98 11.41
CA VAL A 105 9.43 7.33 11.46
C VAL A 105 9.22 8.84 11.46
N ALA A 106 10.01 9.58 12.25
CA ALA A 106 9.89 11.05 12.32
C ALA A 106 10.17 11.71 10.97
N LEU A 107 11.19 11.27 10.25
CA LEU A 107 11.54 11.82 8.95
C LEU A 107 10.52 11.44 7.88
N ALA A 108 10.02 10.19 7.89
CA ALA A 108 8.96 9.76 6.99
C ALA A 108 7.66 10.56 7.21
N PHE A 109 7.24 10.75 8.46
CA PHE A 109 6.09 11.59 8.79
C PHE A 109 6.32 13.05 8.41
N PHE A 110 7.49 13.62 8.72
CA PHE A 110 7.78 15.01 8.40
C PHE A 110 7.73 15.29 6.89
N ILE A 111 8.31 14.41 6.07
CA ILE A 111 8.31 14.54 4.61
C ILE A 111 6.92 14.26 4.04
N GLY A 112 6.25 13.20 4.50
CA GLY A 112 4.93 12.80 4.02
C GLY A 112 3.84 13.84 4.30
N GLU A 113 3.95 14.54 5.44
CA GLU A 113 3.01 15.57 5.86
C GLU A 113 3.37 16.98 5.35
N LEU A 114 4.44 17.11 4.55
CA LEU A 114 4.90 18.40 4.07
C LEU A 114 3.99 18.90 2.94
N GLY A 115 3.36 20.05 3.16
CA GLY A 115 2.40 20.65 2.23
C GLY A 115 0.99 20.05 2.32
N ASP A 116 0.73 19.18 3.30
CA ASP A 116 -0.56 18.51 3.42
C ASP A 116 -1.64 19.38 4.12
N LYS A 117 -2.90 18.94 4.03
CA LYS A 117 -4.10 19.60 4.59
C LYS A 117 -3.96 19.91 6.07
N THR A 118 -3.30 19.06 6.85
CA THR A 118 -3.07 19.26 8.28
C THR A 118 -2.06 20.37 8.54
N GLN A 119 -1.00 20.48 7.72
CA GLN A 119 -0.03 21.56 7.79
C GLN A 119 -0.69 22.91 7.49
N LEU A 120 -1.49 22.99 6.43
CA LEU A 120 -2.23 24.21 6.08
C LEU A 120 -3.30 24.56 7.12
N THR A 121 -3.94 23.55 7.72
CA THR A 121 -4.86 23.73 8.86
C THR A 121 -4.13 24.32 10.06
N ALA A 122 -2.93 23.83 10.38
CA ALA A 122 -2.11 24.35 11.48
C ALA A 122 -1.67 25.80 11.23
N ILE A 123 -1.28 26.17 10.01
CA ILE A 123 -0.99 27.57 9.63
C ILE A 123 -2.21 28.45 9.90
N THR A 124 -3.37 28.01 9.41
CA THR A 124 -4.64 28.73 9.49
C THR A 124 -5.08 28.95 10.94
N LEU A 125 -5.02 27.91 11.76
CA LEU A 125 -5.37 27.98 13.17
C LEU A 125 -4.39 28.87 13.94
N ALA A 126 -3.09 28.77 13.66
CA ALA A 126 -2.07 29.59 14.33
C ALA A 126 -2.18 31.08 13.98
N ALA A 127 -2.59 31.42 12.76
CA ALA A 127 -2.76 32.79 12.32
C ALA A 127 -3.94 33.51 13.02
N ASP A 128 -4.95 32.76 13.45
CA ASP A 128 -6.15 33.28 14.14
C ASP A 128 -6.06 33.11 15.67
N ALA A 129 -5.05 32.39 16.18
CA ALA A 129 -4.95 32.03 17.59
C ALA A 129 -4.28 33.12 18.42
N ARG A 130 -4.79 33.31 19.64
CA ARG A 130 -4.14 34.16 20.65
C ARG A 130 -2.96 33.45 21.30
N TYR A 131 -2.96 32.12 21.35
CA TYR A 131 -1.90 31.31 21.95
C TYR A 131 -1.38 30.24 20.95
N PRO A 132 -0.53 30.61 19.96
CA PRO A 132 -0.07 29.69 18.91
C PRO A 132 0.64 28.42 19.42
N LEU A 133 1.36 28.50 20.55
CA LEU A 133 2.01 27.32 21.15
C LEU A 133 0.99 26.28 21.64
N LEU A 134 -0.22 26.70 22.04
CA LEU A 134 -1.29 25.77 22.39
C LEU A 134 -1.96 25.15 21.15
N ILE A 135 -1.97 25.86 20.02
CA ILE A 135 -2.34 25.26 18.73
C ILE A 135 -1.35 24.13 18.41
N LEU A 136 -0.04 24.37 18.50
CA LEU A 136 0.98 23.35 18.30
C LEU A 136 0.78 22.13 19.21
N GLY A 137 0.55 22.36 20.51
CA GLY A 137 0.27 21.27 21.45
C GLY A 137 -0.97 20.47 21.07
N GLY A 138 -2.04 21.14 20.62
CA GLY A 138 -3.27 20.52 20.14
C GLY A 138 -3.06 19.71 18.87
N THR A 139 -2.41 20.27 17.85
CA THR A 139 -2.20 19.60 16.56
C THR A 139 -1.28 18.39 16.69
N VAL A 140 -0.17 18.50 17.42
CA VAL A 140 0.75 17.37 17.66
C VAL A 140 0.08 16.26 18.48
N SER A 141 -0.69 16.62 19.51
CA SER A 141 -1.44 15.63 20.29
C SER A 141 -2.50 14.94 19.43
N GLY A 142 -3.16 15.67 18.53
CA GLY A 142 -4.10 15.12 17.56
C GLY A 142 -3.43 14.07 16.67
N MET A 143 -2.25 14.38 16.16
CA MET A 143 -1.48 13.49 15.29
C MET A 143 -0.97 12.22 15.98
N ILE A 144 -0.51 12.35 17.22
CA ILE A 144 -0.13 11.19 18.04
C ILE A 144 -1.37 10.32 18.32
N ALA A 145 -2.53 10.94 18.61
CA ALA A 145 -3.76 10.21 18.90
C ALA A 145 -4.30 9.47 17.67
N THR A 146 -4.25 10.07 16.47
CA THR A 146 -4.65 9.40 15.23
C THR A 146 -3.70 8.27 14.87
N GLY A 147 -2.39 8.49 14.98
CA GLY A 147 -1.40 7.42 14.79
C GLY A 147 -1.58 6.26 15.77
N ALA A 148 -1.83 6.55 17.05
CA ALA A 148 -2.11 5.53 18.06
C ALA A 148 -3.41 4.76 17.77
N LEU A 149 -4.46 5.46 17.34
CA LEU A 149 -5.71 4.84 16.94
C LEU A 149 -5.53 3.96 15.71
N GLY A 150 -4.82 4.44 14.69
CA GLY A 150 -4.49 3.67 13.49
C GLY A 150 -3.74 2.39 13.82
N ILE A 151 -2.69 2.46 14.65
CA ILE A 151 -1.95 1.28 15.12
C ILE A 151 -2.84 0.32 15.91
N PHE A 152 -3.69 0.83 16.82
CA PHE A 152 -4.59 0.01 17.62
C PHE A 152 -5.63 -0.72 16.77
N ILE A 153 -6.25 -0.01 15.82
CA ILE A 153 -7.22 -0.60 14.90
C ILE A 153 -6.50 -1.58 13.96
N GLY A 154 -5.33 -1.23 13.43
CA GLY A 154 -4.51 -2.11 12.60
C GLY A 154 -4.19 -3.43 13.28
N LYS A 155 -3.82 -3.40 14.56
CA LYS A 155 -3.53 -4.61 15.35
C LYS A 155 -4.76 -5.47 15.63
N LYS A 156 -5.96 -4.88 15.76
CA LYS A 156 -7.17 -5.57 16.23
C LYS A 156 -8.16 -5.94 15.13
N LEU A 157 -8.19 -5.22 14.01
CA LEU A 157 -9.34 -5.19 13.11
C LEU A 157 -9.09 -5.66 11.68
N GLY A 158 -7.84 -5.99 11.30
CA GLY A 158 -7.46 -6.61 10.02
C GLY A 158 -8.51 -6.54 8.90
N GLU A 159 -8.81 -5.34 8.40
CA GLU A 159 -9.70 -5.06 7.24
C GLU A 159 -11.22 -4.80 7.43
N LYS A 160 -11.67 -3.96 8.39
CA LYS A 160 -13.09 -3.46 8.38
C LYS A 160 -13.32 -1.99 8.75
N ILE A 161 -12.42 -1.07 8.41
CA ILE A 161 -12.75 0.36 8.56
C ILE A 161 -13.48 0.85 7.31
N PRO A 162 -14.69 1.44 7.42
CA PRO A 162 -15.38 2.04 6.28
C PRO A 162 -14.70 3.36 5.91
N GLU A 163 -13.62 3.29 5.12
CA GLU A 163 -12.85 4.43 4.59
C GLU A 163 -13.76 5.54 4.04
N LEU A 164 -14.80 5.16 3.29
CA LEU A 164 -15.80 6.08 2.75
C LEU A 164 -16.51 6.90 3.83
N GLY A 165 -16.90 6.26 4.94
CA GLY A 165 -17.62 6.94 6.03
C GLY A 165 -16.73 7.97 6.71
N ILE A 166 -15.45 7.67 6.88
CA ILE A 166 -14.48 8.56 7.49
C ILE A 166 -14.17 9.75 6.57
N LYS A 167 -13.93 9.51 5.27
CA LYS A 167 -13.71 10.58 4.29
C LYS A 167 -14.90 11.55 4.20
N ILE A 168 -16.13 11.02 4.23
CA ILE A 168 -17.36 11.85 4.26
C ILE A 168 -17.45 12.67 5.55
N LEU A 169 -17.15 12.07 6.71
CA LEU A 169 -17.17 12.76 8.00
C LEU A 169 -16.15 13.90 8.04
N ALA A 170 -14.90 13.63 7.65
CA ALA A 170 -13.84 14.63 7.61
C ALA A 170 -14.17 15.80 6.67
N ALA A 171 -14.64 15.49 5.45
CA ALA A 171 -15.07 16.51 4.49
C ALA A 171 -16.24 17.36 5.03
N SER A 172 -17.19 16.74 5.74
CA SER A 172 -18.32 17.46 6.36
C SER A 172 -17.85 18.46 7.42
N VAL A 173 -16.90 18.06 8.28
CA VAL A 173 -16.32 18.93 9.30
C VAL A 173 -15.57 20.10 8.67
N PHE A 174 -14.77 19.85 7.63
CA PHE A 174 -14.09 20.92 6.90
C PHE A 174 -15.05 21.89 6.22
N ILE A 175 -16.13 21.42 5.58
CA ILE A 175 -17.17 22.29 5.01
C ILE A 175 -17.79 23.17 6.09
N LEU A 176 -18.12 22.60 7.26
CA LEU A 176 -18.71 23.35 8.37
C LEU A 176 -17.81 24.48 8.85
N PHE A 177 -16.53 24.21 9.13
CA PHE A 177 -15.59 25.24 9.56
C PHE A 177 -15.28 26.26 8.46
N GLY A 178 -15.21 25.81 7.20
CA GLY A 178 -14.99 26.68 6.05
C GLY A 178 -16.14 27.66 5.85
N LEU A 179 -17.38 27.17 5.82
CA LEU A 179 -18.58 28.00 5.72
C LEU A 179 -18.74 28.93 6.92
N GLN A 180 -18.48 28.44 8.14
CA GLN A 180 -18.53 29.28 9.33
C GLN A 180 -17.55 30.46 9.25
N LYS A 181 -16.30 30.22 8.86
CA LYS A 181 -15.29 31.28 8.68
C LYS A 181 -15.71 32.28 7.59
N LEU A 182 -16.15 31.79 6.42
CA LEU A 182 -16.61 32.66 5.34
C LEU A 182 -17.81 33.51 5.77
N PHE A 183 -18.79 32.92 6.45
CA PHE A 183 -19.98 33.63 6.90
C PHE A 183 -19.67 34.74 7.91
N GLN A 184 -18.69 34.52 8.79
CA GLN A 184 -18.32 35.50 9.82
C GLN A 184 -17.50 36.67 9.26
N THR A 185 -16.73 36.45 8.20
CA THR A 185 -15.73 37.43 7.73
C THR A 185 -16.12 38.15 6.44
N ILE A 186 -16.93 37.52 5.58
CA ILE A 186 -17.30 38.12 4.30
C ILE A 186 -18.15 39.40 4.53
N PRO A 187 -17.86 40.51 3.83
CA PRO A 187 -18.65 41.73 3.95
C PRO A 187 -20.13 41.53 3.60
N ALA A 188 -21.03 42.23 4.30
CA ALA A 188 -22.49 42.09 4.17
C ALA A 188 -23.04 42.22 2.74
N GLN A 189 -22.34 42.94 1.86
CA GLN A 189 -22.69 43.06 0.45
C GLN A 189 -22.71 41.72 -0.30
N PHE A 190 -21.84 40.78 0.10
CA PHE A 190 -21.72 39.44 -0.49
C PHE A 190 -22.49 38.37 0.28
N LEU A 191 -23.08 38.70 1.44
CA LEU A 191 -23.97 37.82 2.21
C LEU A 191 -25.45 37.92 1.76
N ARG A 192 -25.71 38.61 0.65
CA ARG A 192 -27.07 38.70 0.09
C ARG A 192 -27.51 37.33 -0.42
N ALA A 193 -28.81 37.05 -0.32
CA ALA A 193 -29.36 35.75 -0.72
C ALA A 193 -29.01 35.36 -2.16
N TYR A 194 -28.91 36.33 -3.07
CA TYR A 194 -28.59 36.08 -4.48
C TYR A 194 -27.15 35.57 -4.72
N THR A 195 -26.18 35.85 -3.85
CA THR A 195 -24.82 35.31 -3.94
C THR A 195 -24.66 34.03 -3.15
N VAL A 196 -25.27 33.95 -1.97
CA VAL A 196 -25.12 32.80 -1.06
C VAL A 196 -25.84 31.56 -1.60
N LEU A 197 -27.06 31.69 -2.11
CA LEU A 197 -27.83 30.57 -2.65
C LEU A 197 -27.12 29.83 -3.80
N PRO A 198 -26.63 30.49 -4.87
CA PRO A 198 -25.93 29.78 -5.93
C PRO A 198 -24.61 29.17 -5.46
N PHE A 199 -23.88 29.80 -4.54
CA PHE A 199 -22.64 29.25 -3.99
C PHE A 199 -22.89 27.95 -3.21
N ILE A 200 -23.88 27.94 -2.30
CA ILE A 200 -24.24 26.74 -1.53
C ILE A 200 -24.79 25.65 -2.47
N CYS A 201 -25.60 26.02 -3.46
CA CYS A 201 -26.12 25.07 -4.46
C CYS A 201 -24.98 24.41 -5.26
N LEU A 202 -24.02 25.21 -5.75
CA LEU A 202 -22.85 24.70 -6.47
C LEU A 202 -22.00 23.78 -5.59
N LEU A 203 -21.74 24.19 -4.34
CA LEU A 203 -20.94 23.41 -3.40
C LEU A 203 -21.61 22.07 -3.09
N THR A 204 -22.91 22.07 -2.80
CA THR A 204 -23.68 20.85 -2.51
C THR A 204 -23.74 19.91 -3.70
N LEU A 205 -23.99 20.43 -4.92
CA LEU A 205 -23.94 19.63 -6.15
C LEU A 205 -22.56 19.00 -6.37
N THR A 206 -21.49 19.77 -6.16
CA THR A 206 -20.11 19.27 -6.31
C THR A 206 -19.80 18.16 -5.31
N VAL A 207 -20.17 18.35 -4.03
CA VAL A 207 -19.99 17.34 -2.98
C VAL A 207 -20.81 16.09 -3.29
N LEU A 208 -22.09 16.24 -3.65
CA LEU A 208 -22.95 15.11 -4.04
C LEU A 208 -22.39 14.37 -5.25
N TRP A 209 -21.87 15.08 -6.26
CA TRP A 209 -21.21 14.48 -7.41
C TRP A 209 -19.96 13.68 -7.01
N MET A 210 -19.09 14.24 -6.17
CA MET A 210 -17.87 13.56 -5.71
C MET A 210 -18.18 12.34 -4.82
N VAL A 211 -19.14 12.47 -3.91
CA VAL A 211 -19.62 11.35 -3.09
C VAL A 211 -20.26 10.28 -3.98
N HIS A 212 -21.06 10.67 -4.98
CA HIS A 212 -21.62 9.74 -5.95
C HIS A 212 -20.52 9.02 -6.75
N LEU A 213 -19.46 9.72 -7.16
CA LEU A 213 -18.33 9.15 -7.87
C LEU A 213 -17.54 8.17 -6.98
N LEU A 214 -17.33 8.49 -5.71
CA LEU A 214 -16.74 7.58 -4.71
C LEU A 214 -17.60 6.33 -4.50
N ILE A 215 -18.91 6.50 -4.31
CA ILE A 215 -19.85 5.38 -4.16
C ILE A 215 -19.89 4.54 -5.43
N ARG A 216 -19.88 5.16 -6.61
CA ARG A 216 -19.88 4.47 -7.91
C ARG A 216 -18.58 3.68 -8.11
N ARG A 217 -17.41 4.24 -7.81
CA ARG A 217 -16.12 3.51 -7.86
C ARG A 217 -16.11 2.30 -6.91
N ARG A 218 -16.64 2.47 -5.68
CA ARG A 218 -16.75 1.39 -4.70
C ARG A 218 -17.75 0.31 -5.13
N ARG A 219 -18.93 0.69 -5.63
CA ARG A 219 -19.96 -0.23 -6.15
C ARG A 219 -19.56 -0.91 -7.45
N ALA A 220 -18.79 -0.24 -8.30
CA ALA A 220 -18.23 -0.80 -9.52
C ALA A 220 -17.20 -1.90 -9.24
N GLY A 221 -16.85 -2.15 -7.97
CA GLY A 221 -15.95 -3.22 -7.60
C GLY A 221 -14.62 -3.08 -8.35
N ILE A 222 -14.10 -1.85 -8.45
CA ILE A 222 -12.69 -1.63 -8.78
C ILE A 222 -11.92 -2.17 -7.57
N GLN A 223 -11.88 -3.50 -7.45
CA GLN A 223 -10.75 -4.24 -6.93
C GLN A 223 -9.56 -3.59 -7.62
N SER A 224 -8.80 -2.81 -6.86
CA SER A 224 -7.60 -2.16 -7.35
C SER A 224 -6.78 -3.22 -8.09
N ALA A 225 -6.04 -2.84 -9.12
CA ALA A 225 -5.13 -3.77 -9.80
C ALA A 225 -4.30 -4.61 -8.79
N PHE A 226 -4.06 -4.06 -7.60
CA PHE A 226 -3.54 -4.74 -6.42
C PHE A 226 -4.34 -5.98 -5.95
N VAL A 227 -5.67 -5.91 -5.73
CA VAL A 227 -6.47 -7.07 -5.29
C VAL A 227 -6.46 -8.18 -6.34
N THR A 228 -6.56 -7.82 -7.62
CA THR A 228 -6.46 -8.79 -8.73
C THR A 228 -5.08 -9.44 -8.76
N LYS A 229 -4.00 -8.67 -8.59
CA LYS A 229 -2.63 -9.19 -8.49
C LYS A 229 -2.43 -10.08 -7.26
N ALA A 230 -2.92 -9.67 -6.10
CA ALA A 230 -2.82 -10.42 -4.85
C ALA A 230 -3.58 -11.75 -4.95
N LYS A 231 -4.78 -11.74 -5.54
CA LYS A 231 -5.54 -12.96 -5.82
C LYS A 231 -4.80 -13.87 -6.80
N LEU A 232 -4.29 -13.33 -7.90
CA LEU A 232 -3.52 -14.09 -8.88
C LEU A 232 -2.28 -14.76 -8.26
N LEU A 233 -1.56 -14.02 -7.42
CA LEU A 233 -0.37 -14.50 -6.72
C LEU A 233 -0.74 -15.56 -5.65
N HIS A 234 -1.85 -15.37 -4.93
CA HIS A 234 -2.36 -16.36 -3.97
C HIS A 234 -2.79 -17.66 -4.67
N ASP A 235 -3.55 -17.55 -5.77
CA ASP A 235 -3.99 -18.70 -6.58
C ASP A 235 -2.78 -19.47 -7.13
N TYR A 236 -1.73 -18.74 -7.55
CA TYR A 236 -0.44 -19.34 -7.92
C TYR A 236 0.19 -20.12 -6.76
N TYR A 237 0.36 -19.52 -5.57
CA TYR A 237 1.01 -20.22 -4.46
C TYR A 237 0.22 -21.45 -4.00
N GLN A 238 -1.11 -21.39 -3.99
CA GLN A 238 -1.93 -22.57 -3.69
C GLN A 238 -1.69 -23.68 -4.70
N HIS A 239 -1.63 -23.35 -5.99
CA HIS A 239 -1.37 -24.36 -6.99
C HIS A 239 0.02 -24.97 -6.90
N ILE A 240 1.05 -24.13 -6.81
CA ILE A 240 2.44 -24.59 -6.72
C ILE A 240 2.65 -25.46 -5.47
N LYS A 241 1.94 -25.18 -4.37
CA LYS A 241 1.93 -26.06 -3.19
C LYS A 241 1.52 -27.49 -3.52
N GLU A 242 0.47 -27.66 -4.33
CA GLU A 242 -0.01 -28.96 -4.76
C GLU A 242 1.02 -29.63 -5.68
N ASP A 243 1.51 -28.92 -6.69
CA ASP A 243 2.46 -29.47 -7.67
C ASP A 243 3.79 -29.89 -7.03
N LEU A 244 4.32 -29.10 -6.09
CA LEU A 244 5.55 -29.45 -5.37
C LEU A 244 5.42 -30.74 -4.56
N ASN A 245 4.20 -31.16 -4.18
CA ASN A 245 4.00 -32.47 -3.54
C ASN A 245 4.16 -33.63 -4.50
N ASP A 246 3.87 -33.43 -5.78
CA ASP A 246 3.90 -34.45 -6.82
C ASP A 246 5.27 -34.55 -7.53
N ILE A 247 6.19 -33.60 -7.28
CA ILE A 247 7.56 -33.64 -7.83
C ILE A 247 8.44 -34.67 -7.09
N CYS A 248 8.20 -34.88 -5.79
CA CYS A 248 9.00 -35.78 -4.97
C CYS A 248 8.66 -37.25 -5.25
N LEU A 249 9.66 -38.08 -5.59
CA LEU A 249 9.49 -39.53 -5.79
C LEU A 249 9.31 -40.34 -4.48
N GLY A 250 9.33 -39.68 -3.32
CA GLY A 250 9.16 -40.33 -2.01
C GLY A 250 10.45 -40.85 -1.37
N LEU A 251 10.32 -41.40 -0.16
CA LEU A 251 11.45 -41.83 0.69
C LEU A 251 12.25 -42.99 0.09
N THR A 252 11.63 -43.82 -0.75
CA THR A 252 12.26 -44.96 -1.41
C THR A 252 13.36 -44.55 -2.38
N TYR A 253 13.25 -43.39 -3.01
CA TYR A 253 14.25 -42.85 -3.94
C TYR A 253 15.17 -41.81 -3.29
N CYS A 254 14.69 -41.11 -2.25
CA CYS A 254 15.44 -40.06 -1.58
C CYS A 254 16.24 -40.52 -0.36
N CYS A 255 16.08 -41.77 0.10
CA CYS A 255 16.62 -42.35 1.35
C CYS A 255 16.16 -41.63 2.65
N ALA A 256 16.24 -40.30 2.72
CA ALA A 256 15.73 -39.45 3.79
C ALA A 256 15.22 -38.10 3.24
N CYS A 257 14.14 -37.58 3.83
CA CYS A 257 13.69 -36.22 3.53
C CYS A 257 14.69 -35.22 4.11
N GLN A 258 15.17 -34.29 3.29
CA GLN A 258 16.12 -33.25 3.70
C GLN A 258 15.43 -31.92 4.01
N GLU A 259 14.09 -31.93 4.09
CA GLU A 259 13.29 -30.73 4.36
C GLU A 259 13.74 -29.57 3.46
N ASN A 260 14.08 -28.41 4.02
CA ASN A 260 14.49 -27.21 3.29
C ASN A 260 15.94 -27.22 2.77
N GLN A 261 16.63 -28.35 2.82
CA GLN A 261 18.00 -28.45 2.28
C GLN A 261 18.02 -28.97 0.83
N CYS A 262 16.85 -29.14 0.20
CA CYS A 262 16.74 -29.48 -1.21
C CYS A 262 15.85 -28.50 -1.98
N ALA A 263 16.04 -28.38 -3.29
CA ALA A 263 15.38 -27.40 -4.15
C ALA A 263 13.83 -27.37 -4.01
N VAL A 264 13.20 -28.55 -4.02
CA VAL A 264 11.75 -28.69 -3.83
C VAL A 264 11.34 -28.32 -2.41
N GLY A 265 12.13 -28.68 -1.40
CA GLY A 265 11.86 -28.36 -0.01
C GLY A 265 11.95 -26.87 0.31
N GLN A 266 12.97 -26.19 -0.22
CA GLN A 266 13.08 -24.72 -0.15
C GLN A 266 11.88 -24.06 -0.81
N SER A 267 11.49 -24.55 -2.00
CA SER A 267 10.30 -24.05 -2.70
C SER A 267 9.02 -24.26 -1.88
N LYS A 268 8.88 -25.40 -1.18
CA LYS A 268 7.73 -25.65 -0.27
C LYS A 268 7.71 -24.69 0.90
N GLU A 269 8.86 -24.43 1.52
CA GLU A 269 8.97 -23.48 2.64
C GLU A 269 8.61 -22.05 2.22
N ILE A 270 9.06 -21.63 1.04
CA ILE A 270 8.70 -20.32 0.44
C ILE A 270 7.19 -20.23 0.22
N VAL A 271 6.60 -21.25 -0.41
CA VAL A 271 5.17 -21.28 -0.69
C VAL A 271 4.35 -21.28 0.60
N GLN A 272 4.76 -22.05 1.62
CA GLN A 272 4.09 -22.04 2.92
C GLN A 272 4.19 -20.69 3.61
N SER A 273 5.37 -20.06 3.60
CA SER A 273 5.58 -18.73 4.18
C SER A 273 4.74 -17.67 3.47
N ALA A 274 4.68 -17.72 2.13
CA ALA A 274 3.89 -16.81 1.31
C ALA A 274 2.38 -16.96 1.56
N LEU A 275 1.88 -18.19 1.73
CA LEU A 275 0.48 -18.45 2.07
C LEU A 275 0.13 -18.07 3.52
N ALA A 276 1.11 -18.07 4.42
CA ALA A 276 0.94 -17.68 5.83
C ALA A 276 1.05 -16.16 6.09
N ASN A 277 1.21 -15.34 5.04
CA ASN A 277 1.49 -13.89 5.15
C ASN A 277 2.74 -13.57 5.98
N GLN A 278 3.74 -14.45 5.99
CA GLN A 278 5.04 -14.21 6.63
C GLN A 278 6.05 -13.73 5.58
N GLU A 279 6.79 -12.64 5.85
CA GLU A 279 7.92 -12.22 5.02
C GLU A 279 8.98 -13.34 5.05
N TRP A 280 9.25 -13.95 3.88
CA TRP A 280 10.32 -14.93 3.74
C TRP A 280 11.67 -14.21 3.69
N GLN A 281 12.60 -14.64 4.55
CA GLN A 281 13.97 -14.14 4.55
C GLN A 281 14.85 -15.10 3.76
N GLU A 282 15.56 -14.57 2.76
CA GLU A 282 16.59 -15.33 2.05
C GLU A 282 17.57 -15.93 3.07
N PRO A 283 17.87 -17.24 3.00
CA PRO A 283 18.90 -17.84 3.81
C PRO A 283 20.21 -17.06 3.63
N ALA A 284 20.84 -16.68 4.75
CA ALA A 284 22.10 -15.97 4.75
C ALA A 284 23.19 -16.82 4.09
N GLU A 285 23.62 -16.38 2.91
CA GLU A 285 24.77 -16.88 2.14
C GLU A 285 24.74 -18.36 1.73
N GLU A 286 25.05 -18.57 0.45
CA GLU A 286 25.54 -19.78 -0.22
C GLU A 286 26.04 -20.91 0.70
N THR A 287 25.13 -21.61 1.37
CA THR A 287 25.39 -22.99 1.76
C THR A 287 25.15 -23.80 0.51
N GLY A 288 26.21 -23.98 -0.27
CA GLY A 288 26.23 -24.83 -1.44
C GLY A 288 25.44 -26.09 -1.14
N THR A 289 24.27 -26.22 -1.75
CA THR A 289 23.45 -27.42 -1.63
C THR A 289 24.18 -28.49 -2.42
N ASN A 290 25.15 -29.14 -1.79
CA ASN A 290 25.60 -30.46 -2.18
C ASN A 290 24.37 -31.35 -2.06
N HIS A 291 23.69 -31.64 -3.16
CA HIS A 291 23.05 -32.93 -3.50
C HIS A 291 22.31 -32.77 -4.84
N TRP A 292 23.12 -32.67 -5.90
CA TRP A 292 22.73 -32.58 -7.31
C TRP A 292 22.11 -33.87 -7.88
N ASP A 293 22.07 -34.96 -7.09
CA ASP A 293 21.72 -36.31 -7.56
C ASP A 293 20.34 -36.81 -7.08
N LYS A 294 19.47 -35.92 -6.56
CA LYS A 294 18.11 -36.33 -6.21
C LYS A 294 17.26 -36.52 -7.46
N PRO A 295 16.64 -37.70 -7.67
CA PRO A 295 15.74 -37.91 -8.78
C PRO A 295 14.42 -37.19 -8.53
N PHE A 296 14.01 -36.37 -9.49
CA PHE A 296 12.72 -35.67 -9.51
C PHE A 296 11.93 -36.06 -10.76
N VAL A 297 10.59 -35.96 -10.69
CA VAL A 297 9.73 -36.16 -11.86
C VAL A 297 9.89 -34.95 -12.80
N LYS A 298 10.73 -35.08 -13.83
CA LYS A 298 11.10 -33.95 -14.71
C LYS A 298 9.89 -33.28 -15.37
N GLU A 299 8.86 -34.04 -15.72
CA GLU A 299 7.62 -33.54 -16.31
C GLU A 299 6.88 -32.60 -15.34
N ARG A 300 6.83 -32.95 -14.05
CA ARG A 300 6.18 -32.12 -13.00
C ARG A 300 6.99 -30.87 -12.69
N VAL A 301 8.32 -30.96 -12.71
CA VAL A 301 9.21 -29.80 -12.57
C VAL A 301 9.00 -28.84 -13.75
N LEU A 302 8.83 -29.38 -14.95
CA LEU A 302 8.54 -28.61 -16.15
C LEU A 302 7.16 -27.92 -16.09
N ASP A 303 6.12 -28.62 -15.63
CA ASP A 303 4.80 -28.03 -15.37
C ASP A 303 4.94 -26.81 -14.43
N CYS A 304 5.53 -27.02 -13.26
CA CYS A 304 5.75 -25.98 -12.25
C CYS A 304 6.54 -24.78 -12.79
N LEU A 305 7.57 -25.03 -13.61
CA LEU A 305 8.35 -23.96 -14.24
C LEU A 305 7.47 -23.15 -15.22
N VAL A 306 6.67 -23.80 -16.06
CA VAL A 306 5.81 -23.11 -17.02
C VAL A 306 4.76 -22.25 -16.32
N ASP A 307 4.14 -22.74 -15.24
CA ASP A 307 3.20 -21.97 -14.43
C ASP A 307 3.84 -20.74 -13.78
N THR A 308 5.08 -20.91 -13.30
CA THR A 308 5.89 -19.82 -12.75
C THR A 308 6.20 -18.75 -13.80
N LEU A 309 6.65 -19.16 -15.00
CA LEU A 309 6.94 -18.25 -16.11
C LEU A 309 5.68 -17.55 -16.61
N TRP A 310 4.55 -18.26 -16.61
CA TRP A 310 3.25 -17.70 -16.95
C TRP A 310 2.90 -16.56 -15.99
N LEU A 311 3.03 -16.74 -14.68
CA LEU A 311 2.78 -15.67 -13.70
C LEU A 311 3.72 -14.47 -13.92
N LEU A 312 5.03 -14.73 -14.08
CA LEU A 312 6.05 -13.70 -14.29
C LEU A 312 5.81 -12.86 -15.55
N SER A 313 5.17 -13.43 -16.58
CA SER A 313 4.81 -12.69 -17.79
C SER A 313 3.62 -11.74 -17.61
N ARG A 314 2.83 -11.88 -16.53
CA ARG A 314 1.65 -11.04 -16.24
C ARG A 314 1.92 -9.95 -15.21
N ILE A 315 2.73 -10.25 -14.19
CA ILE A 315 3.04 -9.30 -13.12
C ILE A 315 4.40 -8.65 -13.41
N GLN A 316 4.44 -7.33 -13.52
CA GLN A 316 5.69 -6.55 -13.75
C GLN A 316 6.32 -6.01 -12.45
N ASP A 317 5.71 -6.27 -11.30
CA ASP A 317 6.22 -5.78 -10.02
C ASP A 317 7.32 -6.70 -9.46
N GLU A 318 8.57 -6.28 -9.61
CA GLU A 318 9.76 -7.07 -9.27
C GLU A 318 9.86 -7.38 -7.76
N LYS A 319 9.31 -6.52 -6.88
CA LYS A 319 9.42 -6.70 -5.42
C LYS A 319 8.50 -7.80 -4.89
N SER A 320 7.29 -7.93 -5.40
CA SER A 320 6.35 -8.98 -4.95
C SER A 320 6.68 -10.36 -5.55
N LEU A 321 7.54 -10.41 -6.55
CA LEU A 321 7.91 -11.61 -7.30
C LEU A 321 9.25 -12.25 -6.87
N THR A 322 9.94 -11.75 -5.84
CA THR A 322 11.23 -12.32 -5.38
C THR A 322 11.12 -13.82 -5.10
N ASN A 323 10.11 -14.23 -4.34
CA ASN A 323 9.81 -15.64 -4.04
C ASN A 323 9.53 -16.45 -5.32
N VAL A 324 8.81 -15.86 -6.28
CA VAL A 324 8.47 -16.49 -7.57
C VAL A 324 9.74 -16.71 -8.41
N HIS A 325 10.65 -15.73 -8.44
CA HIS A 325 11.96 -15.87 -9.09
C HIS A 325 12.85 -16.92 -8.42
N PHE A 326 12.78 -17.07 -7.10
CA PHE A 326 13.48 -18.12 -6.40
C PHE A 326 12.95 -19.50 -6.78
N ILE A 327 11.62 -19.71 -6.72
CA ILE A 327 10.98 -20.96 -7.15
C ILE A 327 11.37 -21.29 -8.60
N ARG A 328 11.32 -20.31 -9.49
CA ARG A 328 11.79 -20.44 -10.88
C ARG A 328 13.24 -20.94 -10.93
N GLY A 329 14.14 -20.30 -10.19
CA GLY A 329 15.56 -20.67 -10.15
C GLY A 329 15.77 -22.10 -9.65
N GLN A 330 14.98 -22.57 -8.70
CA GLN A 330 15.02 -23.96 -8.23
C GLN A 330 14.59 -24.95 -9.32
N MET A 331 13.49 -24.67 -10.05
CA MET A 331 13.04 -25.53 -11.14
C MET A 331 14.03 -25.55 -12.32
N GLU A 332 14.59 -24.38 -12.66
CA GLU A 332 15.66 -24.25 -13.66
C GLU A 332 16.89 -25.05 -13.28
N THR A 333 17.29 -25.00 -12.01
CA THR A 333 18.45 -25.76 -11.52
C THR A 333 18.22 -27.27 -11.65
N ILE A 334 17.01 -27.76 -11.38
CA ILE A 334 16.66 -29.19 -11.54
C ILE A 334 16.67 -29.62 -13.02
N LEU A 335 16.17 -28.76 -13.93
CA LEU A 335 16.02 -29.11 -15.35
C LEU A 335 17.29 -28.89 -16.18
N LEU A 336 18.00 -27.79 -15.92
CA LEU A 336 19.10 -27.26 -16.73
C LEU A 336 20.46 -27.30 -16.01
N GLY A 337 20.49 -27.67 -14.73
CA GLY A 337 21.69 -27.68 -13.89
C GLY A 337 22.14 -26.31 -13.37
N GLN A 338 21.51 -25.21 -13.82
CA GLN A 338 21.82 -23.85 -13.38
C GLN A 338 20.61 -22.91 -13.50
N PRO A 339 20.49 -21.88 -12.64
CA PRO A 339 19.46 -20.86 -12.76
C PRO A 339 19.76 -19.86 -13.89
N ILE A 340 18.72 -19.37 -14.56
CA ILE A 340 18.83 -18.39 -15.64
C ILE A 340 18.78 -16.97 -15.08
N LYS A 341 19.79 -16.17 -15.40
CA LYS A 341 19.90 -14.78 -14.94
C LYS A 341 18.81 -13.89 -15.53
N GLY A 342 17.96 -13.38 -14.63
CA GLY A 342 16.89 -12.42 -14.91
C GLY A 342 15.72 -13.00 -15.71
N PHE A 343 14.59 -12.28 -15.72
CA PHE A 343 13.44 -12.54 -16.60
C PHE A 343 13.03 -11.22 -17.24
N GLY A 344 13.14 -11.10 -18.56
CA GLY A 344 12.68 -9.92 -19.29
C GLY A 344 11.29 -10.15 -19.87
N ASN A 345 11.22 -11.02 -20.86
CA ASN A 345 9.99 -11.53 -21.43
C ASN A 345 10.18 -13.01 -21.80
N ILE A 346 9.08 -13.70 -22.14
CA ILE A 346 9.12 -15.13 -22.45
C ILE A 346 10.01 -15.44 -23.66
N GLU A 347 10.07 -14.56 -24.66
CA GLU A 347 10.88 -14.77 -25.88
C GLU A 347 12.39 -14.73 -25.60
N SER A 348 12.83 -13.71 -24.86
CA SER A 348 14.21 -13.56 -24.40
C SER A 348 14.60 -14.68 -23.44
N TYR A 349 13.67 -15.12 -22.59
CA TYR A 349 13.88 -16.26 -21.73
C TYR A 349 14.10 -17.55 -22.54
N LEU A 350 13.21 -17.86 -23.48
CA LEU A 350 13.32 -19.05 -24.33
C LEU A 350 14.59 -19.04 -25.19
N ALA A 351 15.05 -17.88 -25.65
CA ALA A 351 16.33 -17.76 -26.36
C ALA A 351 17.51 -18.23 -25.49
N LYS A 352 17.56 -17.79 -24.22
CA LYS A 352 18.60 -18.23 -23.26
C LYS A 352 18.51 -19.73 -22.94
N VAL A 353 17.30 -20.27 -22.79
CA VAL A 353 17.13 -21.72 -22.55
C VAL A 353 17.61 -22.52 -23.76
N ARG A 354 17.32 -22.07 -24.99
CA ARG A 354 17.75 -22.76 -26.23
C ARG A 354 19.28 -22.89 -26.36
N GLU A 355 20.03 -21.95 -25.81
CA GLU A 355 21.50 -22.01 -25.78
C GLU A 355 22.03 -23.11 -24.84
N ILE A 356 21.24 -23.48 -23.82
CA ILE A 356 21.61 -24.51 -22.83
C ILE A 356 21.05 -25.88 -23.26
N ASP A 357 19.75 -25.95 -23.52
CA ASP A 357 19.03 -27.17 -23.91
C ASP A 357 17.87 -26.83 -24.88
N ALA A 358 18.07 -27.15 -26.16
CA ALA A 358 17.09 -26.88 -27.20
C ALA A 358 15.82 -27.73 -27.09
N GLU A 359 15.91 -28.94 -26.54
CA GLU A 359 14.76 -29.84 -26.38
C GLU A 359 13.84 -29.31 -25.26
N ILE A 360 14.41 -28.97 -24.11
CA ILE A 360 13.66 -28.39 -22.99
C ILE A 360 13.03 -27.06 -23.39
N ALA A 361 13.76 -26.19 -24.11
CA ALA A 361 13.19 -24.94 -24.60
C ALA A 361 11.97 -25.15 -25.52
N GLY A 362 12.01 -26.18 -26.38
CA GLY A 362 10.88 -26.55 -27.23
C GLY A 362 9.66 -27.01 -26.43
N LYS A 363 9.87 -27.80 -25.37
CA LYS A 363 8.80 -28.24 -24.47
C LYS A 363 8.19 -27.07 -23.69
N ILE A 364 9.01 -26.16 -23.17
CA ILE A 364 8.54 -24.95 -22.47
C ILE A 364 7.70 -24.08 -23.41
N ASP A 365 8.17 -23.77 -24.62
CA ASP A 365 7.41 -22.95 -25.59
C ASP A 365 6.07 -23.59 -25.95
N GLY A 366 6.05 -24.91 -26.20
CA GLY A 366 4.82 -25.65 -26.49
C GLY A 366 3.81 -25.59 -25.35
N MET A 367 4.25 -25.89 -24.12
CA MET A 367 3.38 -25.90 -22.94
C MET A 367 2.89 -24.49 -22.58
N PHE A 368 3.76 -23.49 -22.66
CA PHE A 368 3.41 -22.10 -22.39
C PHE A 368 2.36 -21.57 -23.38
N ARG A 369 2.48 -21.89 -24.68
CA ARG A 369 1.48 -21.53 -25.70
C ARG A 369 0.13 -22.19 -25.46
N ILE A 370 0.13 -23.48 -25.10
CA ILE A 370 -1.10 -24.21 -24.76
C ILE A 370 -1.80 -23.55 -23.57
N GLN A 371 -1.03 -23.19 -22.54
CA GLN A 371 -1.57 -22.51 -21.36
C GLN A 371 -2.14 -21.13 -21.67
N ALA A 372 -1.44 -20.33 -22.47
CA ALA A 372 -1.95 -19.06 -22.96
C ALA A 372 -3.24 -19.22 -23.79
N ALA A 373 -3.35 -20.28 -24.60
CA ALA A 373 -4.53 -20.55 -25.41
C ALA A 373 -5.74 -21.06 -24.61
N ASN A 374 -5.52 -21.88 -23.57
CA ASN A 374 -6.59 -22.39 -22.71
C ASN A 374 -7.26 -21.28 -21.91
N GLU A 375 -6.49 -20.29 -21.48
CA GLU A 375 -6.98 -19.13 -20.74
C GLU A 375 -7.87 -18.21 -21.59
N LEU A 376 -7.52 -17.97 -22.86
CA LEU A 376 -8.34 -17.20 -23.80
C LEU A 376 -9.74 -17.79 -24.03
N ARG A 377 -9.91 -19.10 -23.77
CA ARG A 377 -11.20 -19.81 -23.90
C ARG A 377 -12.03 -19.82 -22.61
N GLN A 378 -11.43 -19.64 -21.43
CA GLN A 378 -12.12 -19.67 -20.13
C GLN A 378 -11.52 -18.67 -19.11
N PRO A 379 -11.83 -17.36 -19.21
CA PRO A 379 -11.25 -16.34 -18.34
C PRO A 379 -11.70 -16.40 -16.87
N SER A 380 -12.68 -17.24 -16.52
CA SER A 380 -13.27 -17.34 -15.18
C SER A 380 -12.80 -18.55 -14.36
N LYS A 381 -11.93 -19.40 -14.90
CA LYS A 381 -11.28 -20.50 -14.18
C LYS A 381 -9.77 -20.29 -14.20
N PRO A 382 -9.05 -20.47 -13.08
CA PRO A 382 -7.60 -20.45 -13.13
C PRO A 382 -7.15 -21.50 -14.16
N ALA A 383 -6.41 -21.06 -15.19
CA ALA A 383 -5.92 -21.88 -16.33
C ALA A 383 -5.14 -23.15 -15.88
N ILE A 384 -4.76 -23.10 -14.62
CA ILE A 384 -3.97 -23.99 -13.82
C ILE A 384 -4.71 -25.32 -13.47
N GLU A 385 -6.04 -25.33 -13.35
CA GLU A 385 -6.80 -26.57 -13.03
C GLU A 385 -6.90 -27.56 -14.20
N GLY A 386 -6.62 -27.14 -15.44
CA GLY A 386 -6.96 -27.91 -16.64
C GLY A 386 -6.07 -29.13 -16.93
N ARG A 387 -4.91 -29.28 -16.27
CA ARG A 387 -3.88 -30.26 -16.67
C ARG A 387 -3.95 -31.59 -15.90
N LYS A 388 -4.70 -31.67 -14.78
CA LYS A 388 -4.82 -32.90 -13.95
C LYS A 388 -5.62 -34.06 -14.58
N SER A 389 -6.23 -33.91 -15.77
CA SER A 389 -7.10 -34.96 -16.37
C SER A 389 -6.51 -35.74 -17.55
N ARG A 390 -5.22 -35.57 -17.88
CA ARG A 390 -4.56 -36.35 -18.94
C ARG A 390 -3.29 -37.01 -18.40
N ALA A 391 -3.49 -38.04 -17.60
CA ALA A 391 -2.49 -39.08 -17.35
C ALA A 391 -3.06 -40.40 -17.89
#